data_AF-D6EBX5-F1
#
_entry.id   AF-D6EBX5-F1
#
_cell.length_a   1.000
_cell.length_b   1.000
_cell.length_c   1.000
_cell.angle_alpha   90.00
_cell.angle_beta   90.00
_cell.angle_gamma   90.00
#
_symmetry.space_group_name_H-M   'P 1'
#
loop_
_entity.id
_entity.type
_entity.pdbx_description
1 polymer ?
#
loop_
_entity_poly.entity_id
_entity_poly.type
_entity_poly.pdbx_seq_one_letter_code
_entity_poly.pdbx_strand_id
1 'polypeptide(L)' 'MPTTYKQLIDANPSQTEIRSYLVDGDQVSVTLRIPDTLRDAAKEEAALRGMSFSAFVRTCMIEELAKKGA' A
#
# COMPACT_ATOMS: atom_id res chain seq x y z
N MET A 1 0.95 9.90 -17.97
CA MET A 1 1.06 9.51 -16.55
C MET A 1 2.52 9.58 -16.13
N PRO A 2 2.84 10.09 -14.93
CA PRO A 2 4.23 10.10 -14.42
C PRO A 2 4.79 8.67 -14.41
N THR A 3 6.05 8.50 -14.82
CA THR A 3 6.68 7.16 -14.91
C THR A 3 7.29 6.72 -13.58
N THR A 4 7.35 7.61 -12.59
CA THR A 4 7.83 7.32 -11.23
C THR A 4 6.96 7.99 -10.17
N TYR A 5 6.90 7.40 -8.98
CA TYR A 5 6.17 7.98 -7.84
C TYR A 5 6.69 9.37 -7.44
N LYS A 6 8.00 9.63 -7.57
CA LYS A 6 8.56 10.95 -7.25
C LYS A 6 8.01 12.05 -8.17
N GLN A 7 7.99 11.82 -9.48
CA GLN A 7 7.42 12.76 -10.44
C GLN A 7 5.93 13.03 -10.18
N LEU A 8 5.19 12.01 -9.72
CA LEU A 8 3.80 12.18 -9.31
C LEU A 8 3.69 13.16 -8.14
N ILE A 9 4.47 12.96 -7.07
CA ILE A 9 4.44 13.82 -5.89
C ILE A 9 4.91 15.26 -6.20
N ASP A 10 5.95 15.43 -7.02
CA ASP A 10 6.45 16.75 -7.43
C ASP A 10 5.39 17.58 -8.21
N ALA A 11 4.38 16.92 -8.78
CA ALA A 11 3.25 17.55 -9.47
C ALA A 11 2.10 17.99 -8.55
N ASN A 12 2.26 17.85 -7.22
CA ASN A 12 1.25 18.17 -6.21
C ASN A 12 -0.12 17.51 -6.47
N PRO A 13 -0.15 16.16 -6.55
CA PRO A 13 -1.32 15.40 -6.97
C PRO A 13 -2.38 15.38 -5.87
N SER A 14 -3.64 15.18 -6.25
CA SER A 14 -4.70 14.86 -5.29
C SER A 14 -4.50 13.47 -4.67
N GLN A 15 -5.08 13.23 -3.50
CA GLN A 15 -5.08 11.88 -2.90
C GLN A 15 -5.67 10.81 -3.82
N THR A 16 -6.67 11.17 -4.63
CA THR A 16 -7.28 10.27 -5.61
C THR A 16 -6.26 9.86 -6.68
N GLU A 17 -5.50 10.82 -7.22
CA GLU A 17 -4.45 10.55 -8.21
C GLU A 17 -3.34 9.67 -7.65
N ILE A 18 -2.94 9.89 -6.39
CA ILE A 18 -1.97 9.01 -5.72
C ILE A 18 -2.51 7.58 -5.61
N ARG A 19 -3.75 7.42 -5.13
CA ARG A 19 -4.35 6.08 -4.99
C ARG A 19 -4.47 5.36 -6.33
N SER A 20 -4.91 6.05 -7.37
CA SER A 20 -4.98 5.49 -8.73
C SER A 20 -3.61 5.01 -9.20
N TYR A 21 -2.57 5.83 -9.04
CA TYR A 21 -1.21 5.44 -9.42
C TYR A 21 -0.71 4.18 -8.70
N LEU A 22 -1.02 4.03 -7.41
CA LEU A 22 -0.56 2.90 -6.58
C LEU A 22 -1.26 1.57 -6.90
N VAL A 23 -2.34 1.58 -7.69
CA VAL A 23 -3.12 0.37 -8.03
C VAL A 23 -3.15 0.05 -9.53
N ASP A 24 -2.63 0.94 -10.38
CA ASP A 24 -2.70 0.84 -11.85
C ASP A 24 -1.76 -0.22 -12.46
N GLY A 25 -0.76 -0.70 -11.70
CA GLY A 25 0.25 -1.65 -12.17
C GLY A 25 -0.09 -3.13 -11.94
N ASP A 26 0.66 -4.00 -12.63
CA ASP A 26 0.60 -5.46 -12.46
C ASP A 26 1.05 -5.91 -11.06
N GLN A 27 0.50 -7.04 -10.59
CA GLN A 27 0.88 -7.63 -9.32
C GLN A 27 2.24 -8.33 -9.41
N VAL A 28 3.16 -7.97 -8.52
CA VAL A 28 4.49 -8.59 -8.40
C VAL A 28 4.63 -9.24 -7.02
N SER A 29 5.17 -10.46 -6.99
CA SER A 29 5.46 -11.16 -5.73
C SER A 29 6.69 -10.58 -5.05
N VAL A 30 6.59 -10.32 -3.74
CA VAL A 30 7.70 -9.84 -2.91
C VAL A 30 7.87 -10.74 -1.69
N THR A 31 9.11 -11.00 -1.29
CA THR A 31 9.43 -11.73 -0.06
C THR A 31 9.88 -10.76 1.02
N LEU A 32 9.19 -10.74 2.16
CA LEU A 32 9.50 -9.88 3.30
C LEU A 32 9.86 -10.74 4.52
N ARG A 33 10.88 -10.32 5.27
CA ARG A 33 11.18 -10.90 6.60
C ARG A 33 10.64 -9.96 7.66
N ILE A 34 9.78 -10.48 8.52
CA ILE A 34 9.18 -9.77 9.66
C ILE A 34 9.24 -10.67 10.89
N PRO A 35 9.27 -10.10 12.11
CA PRO A 35 9.08 -10.88 13.33
C PRO A 35 7.78 -11.69 13.27
N ASP A 36 7.80 -12.89 13.84
CA ASP A 36 6.64 -13.76 13.94
C ASP A 36 5.47 -13.09 14.69
N THR A 37 5.77 -12.37 15.76
CA THR A 37 4.77 -11.60 16.53
C THR A 37 4.04 -10.56 15.68
N LEU A 38 4.76 -9.85 14.80
CA LEU A 38 4.15 -8.89 13.88
C LEU A 38 3.30 -9.59 12.82
N ARG A 39 3.81 -10.70 12.26
CA ARG A 39 3.07 -11.50 11.27
C ARG A 39 1.74 -11.99 11.84
N ASP A 40 1.75 -12.52 13.05
CA ASP A 40 0.58 -13.17 13.63
C ASP A 40 -0.47 -12.13 14.05
N ALA A 41 -0.07 -11.03 14.68
CA ALA A 41 -0.97 -9.92 14.99
C ALA A 41 -1.63 -9.34 13.73
N ALA A 42 -0.86 -9.15 12.64
CA ALA A 42 -1.43 -8.63 11.40
C ALA A 42 -2.28 -9.67 10.64
N LYS A 43 -2.07 -10.98 10.84
CA LYS A 43 -2.99 -12.01 10.32
C LYS A 43 -4.34 -11.97 11.05
N GLU A 44 -4.32 -11.83 12.37
CA GLU A 44 -5.53 -11.69 13.19
C GLU A 44 -6.31 -10.44 12.78
N GLU A 45 -5.64 -9.30 12.67
CA GLU A 45 -6.26 -8.05 12.22
C GLU A 45 -6.85 -8.16 10.80
N ALA A 46 -6.13 -8.79 9.86
CA ALA A 46 -6.65 -9.03 8.52
C ALA A 46 -7.94 -9.88 8.54
N ALA A 47 -7.98 -10.92 9.38
CA ALA A 47 -9.16 -11.76 9.56
C ALA A 47 -10.34 -10.97 10.15
N LEU A 48 -10.10 -10.12 11.16
CA LEU A 48 -11.12 -9.23 11.72
C LEU A 48 -11.72 -8.28 10.68
N ARG A 49 -10.91 -7.84 9.71
CA ARG A 49 -11.34 -7.00 8.57
C ARG A 49 -11.91 -7.79 7.39
N GLY A 50 -12.01 -9.12 7.49
CA GLY A 50 -12.52 -9.98 6.43
C GLY A 50 -11.65 -9.98 5.16
N MET A 51 -10.34 -9.76 5.29
CA MET A 51 -9.41 -9.73 4.15
C MET A 51 -8.19 -10.64 4.36
N SER A 52 -7.47 -10.93 3.28
CA SER A 52 -6.21 -11.68 3.39
C SER A 52 -5.11 -10.84 4.03
N PHE A 53 -4.11 -11.50 4.63
CA PHE A 53 -2.92 -10.83 5.17
C PHE A 53 -2.21 -9.95 4.12
N SER A 54 -2.08 -10.42 2.89
CA SER A 54 -1.46 -9.65 1.80
C SER A 54 -2.28 -8.43 1.41
N ALA A 55 -3.61 -8.53 1.39
CA ALA A 55 -4.50 -7.40 1.17
C ALA A 55 -4.37 -6.36 2.29
N PHE A 56 -4.31 -6.80 3.55
CA PHE A 56 -4.09 -5.92 4.70
C PHE A 56 -2.76 -5.16 4.59
N VAL A 57 -1.64 -5.86 4.35
CA VAL A 57 -0.32 -5.23 4.19
C VAL A 57 -0.31 -4.25 3.01
N ARG A 58 -0.91 -4.61 1.87
CA ARG A 58 -1.03 -3.72 0.71
C ARG A 58 -1.83 -2.46 1.05
N THR A 59 -2.96 -2.60 1.75
CA THR A 59 -3.79 -1.47 2.19
C THR A 59 -3.00 -0.53 3.08
N CYS A 60 -2.26 -1.05 4.08
CA CYS A 60 -1.41 -0.22 4.94
C CYS A 60 -0.37 0.58 4.14
N MET A 61 0.28 -0.06 3.14
CA MET A 61 1.25 0.63 2.28
C MET A 61 0.59 1.73 1.44
N ILE A 62 -0.58 1.47 0.85
CA ILE A 62 -1.32 2.46 0.05
C ILE A 62 -1.76 3.63 0.92
N GLU A 63 -2.31 3.36 2.10
CA GLU A 63 -2.75 4.39 3.03
C GLU A 63 -1.60 5.29 3.47
N GLU A 64 -0.43 4.72 3.76
CA GLU A 64 0.75 5.50 4.15
C GLU A 64 1.27 6.37 3.00
N LEU A 65 1.36 5.82 1.78
CA LEU A 65 1.83 6.55 0.60
C LEU A 65 0.83 7.62 0.13
N ALA A 66 -0.48 7.42 0.34
CA ALA A 66 -1.51 8.39 -0.01
C ALA A 66 -1.52 9.64 0.88
N LYS A 67 -0.98 9.57 2.11
CA LYS A 67 -0.89 10.71 3.02
C LYS A 67 0.01 11.84 2.51
N LYS A 68 0.94 11.54 1.57
CA LYS A 68 1.89 12.52 1.03
C LYS A 68 1.27 13.54 0.06
N GLY A 69 -0.01 13.39 -0.31
CA GLY A 69 -0.75 14.37 -1.12
C GLY A 69 -1.59 15.34 -0.29
N ALA A 70 -1.11 15.74 0.89
CA ALA A 70 -1.77 16.67 1.80
C ALA A 70 -0.93 17.93 2.01
#